data_AF-A0A0Q6XH46-F1
#
_entry.id   AF-A0A0Q6XH46-F1
#
_cell.length_a   1.000
_cell.length_b   1.000
_cell.length_c   1.000
_cell.angle_alpha   90.00
_cell.angle_beta   90.00
_cell.angle_gamma   90.00
#
_symmetry.space_group_name_H-M   'P 1'
#
loop_
_entity.id
_entity.type
_entity.pdbx_description
1 polymer ?
#
loop_
_entity_poly.entity_id
_entity_poly.type
_entity_poly.pdbx_seq_one_letter_code
_entity_poly.pdbx_strand_id
1 'polypeptide(L)'
;MRALDDEQASPLYNYVVRLLGGDLHRAEDVVQETLLRCWRTQDVGGSEPLRGWLFRVARNMVVDRILSSMILKDAMQGLSPKHREVLYETYYSWQVDARGGPRARRPAGHRQVAPAPCSAGAAHGPAEPAW
;
A
#
# COMPACT_ATOMS: atom_id res chain seq x y z
N MET A 1 20.44 -25.45 2.00
CA MET A 1 19.59 -24.24 2.08
C MET A 1 18.19 -24.51 2.63
N ARG A 2 17.89 -25.68 3.23
CA ARG A 2 16.67 -25.93 4.04
C ARG A 2 16.84 -25.63 5.54
N ALA A 3 18.10 -25.53 5.99
CA ALA A 3 18.42 -25.35 7.41
C ALA A 3 18.20 -23.93 7.93
N LEU A 4 18.25 -22.92 7.04
CA LEU A 4 17.98 -21.52 7.38
C LEU A 4 16.48 -21.27 7.62
N ASP A 5 15.64 -22.03 6.94
CA ASP A 5 14.20 -21.88 6.99
C ASP A 5 13.65 -22.40 8.32
N ASP A 6 13.98 -23.63 8.73
CA ASP A 6 13.37 -24.23 9.93
C ASP A 6 13.83 -23.59 11.25
N GLU A 7 15.13 -23.25 11.37
CA GLU A 7 15.69 -22.76 12.64
C GLU A 7 15.19 -21.35 13.01
N GLN A 8 14.92 -20.51 12.01
CA GLN A 8 14.50 -19.12 12.24
C GLN A 8 13.04 -18.85 11.91
N ALA A 9 12.37 -19.64 11.07
CA ALA A 9 10.96 -19.41 10.74
C ALA A 9 10.06 -19.58 11.96
N SER A 10 10.29 -20.60 12.81
CA SER A 10 9.45 -20.83 14.00
C SER A 10 9.54 -19.68 15.03
N PRO A 11 10.74 -19.21 15.45
CA PRO A 11 10.84 -18.05 16.33
C PRO A 11 10.28 -16.76 15.71
N LEU A 12 10.51 -16.53 14.42
CA LEU A 12 10.03 -15.35 13.71
C LEU A 12 8.50 -15.36 13.61
N TYR A 13 7.89 -16.50 13.28
CA TYR A 13 6.45 -16.66 13.21
C TYR A 13 5.78 -16.40 14.56
N ASN A 14 6.27 -17.01 15.64
CA ASN A 14 5.74 -16.76 16.99
C ASN A 14 5.84 -15.29 17.41
N TYR A 15 6.95 -14.63 17.05
CA TYR A 15 7.12 -13.20 17.27
C TYR A 15 6.07 -12.38 16.53
N VAL A 16 5.87 -12.64 15.25
CA VAL A 16 4.92 -11.90 14.40
C VAL A 16 3.47 -12.17 14.81
N VAL A 17 3.11 -13.41 15.16
CA VAL A 17 1.77 -13.75 15.67
C VAL A 17 1.44 -12.92 16.92
N ARG A 18 2.38 -12.78 17.86
CA ARG A 18 2.20 -11.93 19.05
C ARG A 18 2.07 -10.45 18.68
N LEU A 19 2.85 -9.98 17.71
CA LEU A 19 2.82 -8.59 17.26
C LEU A 19 1.50 -8.23 16.56
N LEU A 20 0.89 -9.19 15.86
CA LEU A 20 -0.40 -9.04 15.17
C LEU A 20 -1.62 -9.43 16.03
N GLY A 21 -1.44 -9.67 17.32
CA GLY A 21 -2.54 -9.99 18.24
C GLY A 21 -3.21 -11.35 17.97
N GLY A 22 -2.49 -12.30 17.38
CA GLY A 22 -2.99 -13.66 17.12
C GLY A 22 -3.49 -13.92 15.70
N ASP A 23 -3.39 -12.96 14.78
CA ASP A 23 -3.77 -13.14 13.37
C ASP A 23 -2.75 -14.03 12.64
N LEU A 24 -3.05 -15.33 12.57
CA LEU A 24 -2.17 -16.36 12.01
C LEU A 24 -1.91 -16.16 10.52
N HIS A 25 -2.94 -15.84 9.73
CA HIS A 25 -2.82 -15.66 8.28
C HIS A 25 -1.95 -14.46 7.95
N ARG A 26 -2.19 -13.32 8.61
CA ARG A 26 -1.33 -12.15 8.40
C ARG A 26 0.10 -12.39 8.89
N ALA A 27 0.28 -13.20 9.94
CA ALA A 27 1.61 -13.53 10.42
C ALA A 27 2.38 -14.38 9.41
N GLU A 28 1.71 -15.37 8.80
CA GLU A 28 2.28 -16.18 7.74
C GLU A 28 2.71 -15.33 6.54
N ASP A 29 1.84 -14.42 6.06
CA ASP A 29 2.16 -13.50 4.96
C ASP A 29 3.41 -12.66 5.23
N VAL A 30 3.53 -12.13 6.46
CA VAL A 30 4.68 -11.30 6.85
C VAL A 30 5.95 -12.13 6.91
N VAL A 31 5.90 -13.35 7.47
CA VAL A 31 7.06 -14.24 7.54
C VAL A 31 7.51 -14.65 6.14
N GLN A 32 6.59 -15.08 5.29
CA GLN A 32 6.91 -15.49 3.92
C GLN A 32 7.54 -14.35 3.12
N GLU A 33 6.94 -13.15 3.14
CA GLU A 33 7.50 -11.98 2.44
C GLU A 33 8.84 -11.54 3.05
N THR A 34 9.06 -11.68 4.36
CA THR A 34 10.35 -11.42 5.00
C THR A 34 11.44 -12.38 4.51
N LEU A 35 11.13 -13.68 4.44
CA LEU A 35 12.04 -14.69 3.91
C LEU A 35 12.31 -14.49 2.41
N LEU A 36 11.29 -14.14 1.63
CA LEU A 36 11.45 -13.80 0.21
C LEU A 36 12.36 -12.58 0.01
N ARG A 37 12.25 -11.55 0.86
CA ARG A 37 13.16 -10.40 0.84
C ARG A 37 14.58 -10.80 1.20
N CYS A 38 14.75 -11.69 2.18
CA CYS A 38 16.06 -12.24 2.53
C CYS A 38 16.68 -12.95 1.31
N TRP A 39 15.88 -13.78 0.63
CA TRP A 39 16.33 -14.54 -0.52
C TRP A 39 16.62 -13.67 -1.75
N ARG A 40 15.90 -12.56 -1.95
CA ARG A 40 16.22 -11.60 -3.02
C ARG A 40 17.44 -10.75 -2.70
N THR A 41 17.69 -10.50 -1.42
CA THR A 41 18.79 -9.69 -0.91
C THR A 41 19.93 -10.60 -0.43
N GLN A 42 20.33 -11.59 -1.24
CA GLN A 42 21.32 -12.64 -0.89
C GLN A 42 22.67 -12.11 -0.36
N ASP A 43 22.86 -10.81 -0.43
CA ASP A 43 23.94 -10.05 0.15
C ASP A 43 23.42 -9.16 1.31
N VAL A 44 23.04 -9.77 2.43
CA VAL A 44 23.18 -9.08 3.73
C VAL A 44 24.67 -9.06 4.08
N GLY A 45 25.48 -8.44 3.21
CA GLY A 45 26.92 -8.26 3.30
C GLY A 45 27.32 -7.19 4.32
N GLY A 46 26.55 -7.07 5.40
CA GLY A 46 26.78 -6.13 6.49
C GLY A 46 27.19 -6.85 7.77
N SER A 47 27.78 -6.10 8.71
CA SER A 47 28.17 -6.57 10.05
C SER A 47 27.01 -7.11 10.90
N GLU A 48 25.77 -7.03 10.42
CA GLU A 48 24.61 -7.41 11.21
C GLU A 48 24.30 -8.92 11.08
N PRO A 49 24.07 -9.63 12.20
CA PRO A 49 23.58 -10.99 12.16
C PRO A 49 22.21 -11.08 11.50
N LEU A 50 22.05 -12.06 10.60
CA LEU A 50 20.81 -12.33 9.86
C LEU A 50 19.54 -12.33 10.72
N ARG A 51 19.64 -12.87 11.95
CA ARG A 51 18.51 -12.87 12.90
C ARG A 51 18.03 -11.46 13.23
N GLY A 52 18.95 -10.53 13.50
CA GLY A 52 18.60 -9.13 13.77
C GLY A 52 17.88 -8.50 12.57
N TRP A 53 18.40 -8.80 11.38
CA TRP A 53 17.83 -8.30 10.13
C TRP A 53 16.39 -8.80 9.90
N LEU A 54 16.16 -10.11 10.05
CA LEU A 54 14.83 -10.72 9.87
C LEU A 54 13.78 -10.11 10.82
N PHE A 55 14.11 -9.98 12.10
CA PHE A 55 13.20 -9.43 13.09
C PHE A 55 12.93 -7.94 12.85
N ARG A 56 13.93 -7.17 12.42
CA ARG A 56 13.73 -5.77 12.04
C ARG A 56 12.80 -5.65 10.84
N VAL A 57 13.05 -6.41 9.78
CA VAL A 57 12.23 -6.35 8.55
C VAL A 57 10.79 -6.74 8.85
N ALA A 58 10.56 -7.84 9.57
CA ALA A 58 9.22 -8.28 9.96
C ALA A 58 8.50 -7.22 10.81
N ARG A 59 9.18 -6.64 11.81
CA ARG A 59 8.63 -5.54 12.63
C ARG A 59 8.25 -4.34 11.78
N ASN A 60 9.14 -3.89 10.90
CA ASN A 60 8.90 -2.73 10.05
C ASN A 60 7.68 -2.96 9.15
N MET A 61 7.57 -4.14 8.55
CA MET A 61 6.40 -4.48 7.74
C MET A 61 5.09 -4.46 8.53
N VAL A 62 5.08 -4.97 9.76
CA VAL A 62 3.87 -4.94 10.61
C VAL A 62 3.51 -3.50 10.97
N VAL A 63 4.49 -2.70 11.38
CA VAL A 63 4.28 -1.28 11.71
C VAL A 63 3.76 -0.51 10.48
N ASP A 64 4.36 -0.72 9.32
CA ASP A 64 3.95 -0.07 8.07
C ASP A 64 2.51 -0.43 7.69
N ARG A 65 2.11 -1.70 7.86
CA ARG A 65 0.73 -2.14 7.60
C ARG A 65 -0.26 -1.51 8.58
N ILE A 66 0.07 -1.44 9.86
CA ILE A 66 -0.76 -0.80 10.88
C ILE A 66 -0.91 0.68 10.59
N LEU A 67 0.19 1.38 10.33
CA LEU A 67 0.21 2.80 10.03
C LEU A 67 -0.55 3.10 8.74
N SER A 68 -0.33 2.33 7.67
CA SER A 68 -1.06 2.48 6.40
C SER A 68 -2.56 2.27 6.60
N SER A 69 -2.96 1.28 7.40
CA SER A 69 -4.38 1.03 7.73
C SER A 69 -4.98 2.19 8.53
N MET A 70 -4.25 2.73 9.49
CA MET A 70 -4.69 3.89 10.29
C MET A 70 -4.85 5.13 9.43
N ILE A 71 -3.84 5.48 8.63
CA ILE A 71 -3.85 6.65 7.74
C ILE A 71 -4.97 6.50 6.70
N LEU A 72 -5.12 5.31 6.11
CA LEU A 72 -6.19 5.06 5.15
C LEU A 72 -7.57 5.24 5.80
N LYS A 73 -7.77 4.71 7.00
CA LYS A 73 -9.04 4.88 7.73
C LYS A 73 -9.33 6.35 8.03
N ASP A 74 -8.34 7.09 8.50
CA ASP A 74 -8.46 8.52 8.78
C ASP A 74 -8.80 9.32 7.52
N ALA A 75 -8.05 9.10 6.44
CA ALA A 75 -8.30 9.71 5.14
C ALA A 75 -9.71 9.40 4.62
N MET A 76 -10.16 8.15 4.73
CA MET A 76 -11.52 7.75 4.32
C MET A 76 -12.59 8.41 5.20
N GLN A 77 -12.35 8.60 6.50
CA GLN A 77 -13.28 9.30 7.38
C GLN A 77 -13.40 10.79 7.01
N GLY A 78 -12.30 11.42 6.60
CA GLY A 78 -12.27 12.80 6.12
C GLY A 78 -12.98 13.05 4.78
N LEU A 79 -13.30 12.01 4.00
CA LEU A 79 -14.03 12.14 2.74
C LEU A 79 -15.55 12.28 2.97
N SER A 80 -16.18 13.19 2.21
CA SER A 80 -17.65 13.23 2.07
C SER A 80 -18.19 11.87 1.62
N PRO A 81 -19.38 11.43 2.09
CA PRO A 81 -19.98 10.17 1.69
C PRO A 81 -20.00 9.92 0.17
N LYS A 82 -20.24 10.96 -0.64
CA LYS A 82 -20.23 10.86 -2.11
C LYS A 82 -18.84 10.55 -2.68
N HIS A 83 -17.77 11.11 -2.11
CA HIS A 83 -16.40 10.80 -2.54
C HIS A 83 -15.96 9.40 -2.09
N ARG A 84 -16.42 8.93 -0.92
CA ARG A 84 -16.23 7.53 -0.53
C ARG A 84 -16.95 6.58 -1.46
N GLU A 85 -18.18 6.88 -1.84
CA GLU A 85 -18.99 6.07 -2.76
C GLU A 85 -18.29 5.88 -4.10
N VAL A 86 -17.74 6.96 -4.69
CA VAL A 86 -16.94 6.88 -5.91
C VAL A 86 -15.70 6.01 -5.73
N LEU A 87 -15.02 6.02 -4.57
CA LEU A 87 -13.88 5.14 -4.30
C LEU A 87 -14.30 3.68 -4.18
N TYR A 88 -15.42 3.37 -3.51
CA TYR A 88 -15.96 2.01 -3.44
C TYR A 88 -16.39 1.52 -4.83
N GLU A 89 -17.07 2.37 -5.61
CA GLU A 89 -17.48 2.06 -6.98
C GLU A 89 -16.27 1.86 -7.90
N THR A 90 -15.25 2.73 -7.84
CA THR A 90 -14.06 2.62 -8.69
C THR A 90 -13.17 1.43 -8.29
N TYR A 91 -13.01 1.16 -6.99
CA TYR A 91 -12.15 0.10 -6.47
C TYR A 91 -12.82 -1.28 -6.52
N TYR A 92 -14.10 -1.40 -6.15
CA TYR A 92 -14.81 -2.69 -6.12
C TYR A 92 -15.64 -2.99 -7.37
N SER A 93 -16.01 -2.02 -8.23
CA SER A 93 -16.73 -2.33 -9.49
C SER A 93 -15.82 -2.84 -10.62
N TRP A 94 -14.51 -2.98 -10.37
CA TRP A 94 -13.57 -3.42 -11.39
C TRP A 94 -13.37 -4.94 -11.49
N GLN A 95 -14.01 -5.77 -10.65
CA GLN A 95 -13.73 -7.21 -10.64
C GLN A 95 -14.96 -8.12 -10.50
N VAL A 96 -15.90 -8.12 -11.46
CA VAL A 96 -16.56 -9.32 -11.99
C VAL A 96 -17.48 -8.97 -13.15
N ASP A 97 -17.49 -9.77 -14.21
CA ASP A 97 -18.64 -9.82 -15.11
C ASP A 97 -19.74 -10.70 -14.49
N ALA A 98 -20.98 -10.63 -15.00
CA ALA A 98 -22.11 -11.40 -14.48
C ALA A 98 -21.94 -12.95 -14.56
N ARG A 99 -20.82 -13.44 -15.10
CA ARG A 99 -20.47 -14.87 -15.24
C ARG A 99 -19.35 -15.32 -14.30
N GLY A 100 -18.83 -14.43 -13.44
CA GLY A 100 -17.77 -14.78 -12.50
C GLY A 100 -16.40 -15.01 -13.15
N GLY A 101 -16.20 -14.62 -14.41
CA GLY A 101 -14.92 -14.73 -15.11
C GLY A 101 -14.09 -13.43 -14.98
N PRO A 102 -12.75 -13.49 -15.03
CA PRO A 102 -11.93 -12.28 -15.14
C PRO A 102 -12.28 -11.56 -16.46
N ARG A 103 -12.79 -10.32 -16.36
CA ARG A 103 -13.17 -9.51 -17.51
C ARG A 103 -11.94 -9.22 -18.37
N ALA A 104 -11.90 -9.78 -19.58
CA ALA A 104 -10.85 -9.50 -20.55
C ALA A 104 -10.74 -7.99 -20.80
N ARG A 105 -9.53 -7.45 -20.65
CA ARG A 105 -9.20 -6.04 -20.90
C ARG A 105 -9.38 -5.73 -22.39
N ARG A 106 -10.39 -4.93 -22.77
CA ARG A 106 -10.40 -3.90 -23.86
C ARG A 106 -11.84 -3.49 -24.29
N PRO A 107 -12.07 -2.40 -25.07
CA PRO A 107 -11.24 -1.20 -25.38
C PRO A 107 -12.02 0.15 -25.55
N ALA A 108 -11.28 1.23 -25.86
CA ALA A 108 -11.67 2.43 -26.63
C ALA A 108 -12.63 3.48 -26.01
N GLY A 109 -12.19 4.74 -25.95
CA GLY A 109 -13.08 5.90 -26.04
C GLY A 109 -13.14 6.88 -24.87
N HIS A 110 -12.49 6.64 -23.74
CA HIS A 110 -12.46 7.66 -22.67
C HIS A 110 -11.46 8.75 -23.04
N ARG A 111 -11.98 9.86 -23.57
CA ARG A 111 -11.27 11.12 -23.71
C ARG A 111 -10.62 11.44 -22.38
N GLN A 112 -9.30 11.52 -22.38
CA GLN A 112 -8.50 12.01 -21.28
C GLN A 112 -9.02 13.40 -20.91
N VAL A 113 -9.66 13.53 -19.74
CA VAL A 113 -9.90 14.86 -19.16
C VAL A 113 -8.56 15.29 -18.60
N ALA A 114 -7.80 16.01 -19.41
CA ALA A 114 -6.64 16.74 -18.91
C ALA A 114 -7.11 17.68 -17.79
N PRO A 115 -6.32 17.88 -16.70
CA PRO A 115 -6.63 18.93 -15.74
C PRO A 115 -6.72 20.26 -16.50
N ALA A 116 -7.81 20.99 -16.29
CA ALA A 116 -8.02 22.29 -16.92
C ALA A 116 -6.81 23.20 -16.63
N PRO A 117 -6.22 23.88 -17.63
CA PRO A 117 -5.24 24.91 -17.33
C PRO A 117 -5.95 26.02 -16.55
N CYS A 118 -5.37 26.43 -15.42
CA CYS A 118 -5.80 27.61 -14.68
C CYS A 118 -5.96 28.76 -15.66
N SER A 119 -7.22 29.16 -15.93
CA SER A 119 -7.51 30.29 -16.80
C SER A 119 -7.01 31.56 -16.13
N ALA A 120 -5.98 32.14 -16.74
CA ALA A 120 -5.52 33.49 -16.50
C ALA A 120 -6.72 34.46 -16.52
N GLY A 121 -6.92 35.17 -15.40
CA GLY A 121 -7.82 36.32 -15.35
C GLY A 121 -7.20 37.46 -16.16
N ALA A 122 -7.78 37.75 -17.32
CA ALA A 122 -7.45 38.93 -18.10
C ALA A 122 -8.43 40.08 -17.76
N ALA A 123 -7.84 41.12 -17.16
CA ALA A 123 -8.07 42.54 -17.40
C ALA A 123 -9.49 43.14 -17.24
N HIS A 124 -9.62 44.01 -16.23
CA HIS A 124 -10.21 45.34 -16.40
C HIS A 124 -9.15 46.38 -16.03
N GLY A 125 -8.81 47.29 -16.95
CA GLY A 125 -8.17 48.59 -16.64
C GLY A 125 -9.21 49.71 -16.76
N PRO A 126 -8.84 51.02 -16.77
CA PRO A 126 -7.53 51.63 -16.53
C PRO A 126 -7.55 52.83 -15.52
N ALA A 127 -6.36 53.47 -15.36
CA ALA A 127 -6.08 54.86 -14.91
C ALA A 127 -6.22 55.18 -13.40
N GLU A 128 -5.36 55.93 -12.72
CA GLU A 128 -4.00 56.50 -12.84
C GLU A 128 -3.68 57.11 -11.43
N PRO A 129 -2.50 57.72 -11.16
CA PRO A 129 -1.87 57.72 -9.83
C PRO A 129 -2.05 59.02 -9.02
N ALA A 130 -1.88 58.93 -7.71
CA ALA A 130 -1.42 60.00 -6.79
C ALA A 130 -1.30 59.32 -5.41
N TRP A 131 -0.19 59.29 -4.69
CA TRP A 131 0.93 60.20 -4.49
C TRP A 131 2.02 59.40 -3.74
#